data_AF-A0A1H6WYQ8-F1
#
_entry.id   AF-A0A1H6WYQ8-F1
#
_cell.length_a   1.000
_cell.length_b   1.000
_cell.length_c   1.000
_cell.angle_alpha   90.00
_cell.angle_beta   90.00
_cell.angle_gamma   90.00
#
_symmetry.space_group_name_H-M   'P 1'
#
loop_
_entity.id
_entity.type
_entity.pdbx_description
1 polymer ?
#
loop_
_entity_poly.entity_id
_entity_poly.type
_entity_poly.pdbx_seq_one_letter_code
_entity_poly.pdbx_strand_id
1 'polypeptide(L)'
;MKGARIIAWVVIAIMGVNMANVAINSGMDHGVGFDTFLAGSGDPWQLFINNDLVTGLLFMAGWLIFREWGGRLADRIVWVWMIMWWGNIVVAAYVLLALWQSGGDDRRFFMGRREGALPTLRIGVVVRVPSGGMAALVAFWTLAGIVKVDFAPIATFGFVMGFAPVILSLLLIAWPSRSAAAA
;
A
#
# COMPACT_ATOMS: atom_id res chain seq x y z
N MET A 1 6.20 6.99 14.76
CA MET A 1 4.88 7.67 14.58
C MET A 1 4.88 9.03 13.89
N LYS A 2 5.83 9.95 14.14
CA LYS A 2 5.83 11.27 13.46
C LYS A 2 5.90 11.17 11.93
N GLY A 3 6.76 10.30 11.39
CA GLY A 3 6.88 10.07 9.95
C GLY A 3 5.58 9.61 9.28
N ALA A 4 4.85 8.66 9.90
CA ALA A 4 3.57 8.19 9.38
C ALA A 4 2.52 9.32 9.29
N ARG A 5 2.51 10.25 10.25
CA ARG A 5 1.63 11.43 10.19
C ARG A 5 1.99 12.35 9.03
N ILE A 6 3.28 12.59 8.81
CA ILE A 6 3.77 13.41 7.69
C ILE A 6 3.36 12.78 6.36
N ILE A 7 3.61 11.48 6.19
CA ILE A 7 3.23 10.74 4.98
C ILE A 7 1.73 10.85 4.72
N ALA A 8 0.90 10.62 5.74
CA ALA A 8 -0.55 10.71 5.58
C ALA A 8 -1.01 12.12 5.18
N TRP A 9 -0.43 13.18 5.75
CA TRP A 9 -0.70 14.55 5.33
C TRP A 9 -0.26 14.84 3.90
N VAL A 10 0.90 14.34 3.48
CA VAL A 10 1.39 14.46 2.10
C VAL A 10 0.42 13.77 1.14
N VAL A 11 -0.05 12.55 1.47
CA VAL A 11 -1.05 11.84 0.66
C VAL A 11 -2.34 12.64 0.55
N ILE A 12 -2.85 13.19 1.66
CA ILE A 12 -4.05 14.05 1.65
C ILE A 12 -3.84 15.27 0.75
N ALA A 13 -2.68 15.92 0.83
CA ALA A 13 -2.38 17.09 0.00
C ALA A 13 -2.34 16.74 -1.49
N ILE A 14 -1.61 15.69 -1.87
CA ILE A 14 -1.51 15.23 -3.27
C ILE A 14 -2.89 14.84 -3.81
N MET A 15 -3.63 14.01 -3.08
CA MET A 15 -4.96 13.56 -3.50
C MET A 15 -5.95 14.71 -3.55
N GLY A 16 -5.89 15.65 -2.59
CA GLY A 16 -6.73 16.85 -2.56
C GLY A 16 -6.50 17.76 -3.77
N VAL A 17 -5.24 17.99 -4.14
CA VAL A 17 -4.90 18.76 -5.35
C VAL A 17 -5.39 18.06 -6.61
N ASN A 18 -5.19 16.74 -6.74
CA ASN A 18 -5.67 15.98 -7.88
C ASN A 18 -7.20 16.01 -7.99
N MET A 19 -7.90 15.85 -6.87
CA MET A 19 -9.36 15.89 -6.82
C MET A 19 -9.89 17.29 -7.18
N ALA A 20 -9.26 18.36 -6.70
CA ALA A 20 -9.59 19.71 -7.11
C ALA A 20 -9.37 19.93 -8.61
N ASN A 21 -8.25 19.43 -9.15
CA ASN A 21 -7.95 19.51 -10.58
C ASN A 21 -9.01 18.77 -11.43
N VAL A 22 -9.41 17.57 -11.03
CA VAL A 22 -10.48 16.81 -11.71
C VAL A 22 -11.81 17.56 -11.62
N ALA A 23 -12.20 18.02 -10.43
CA ALA A 23 -13.46 18.73 -10.24
C ALA A 23 -13.56 20.02 -11.08
N ILE A 24 -12.45 20.76 -11.20
CA ILE A 24 -12.39 22.01 -11.97
C ILE A 24 -12.41 21.75 -13.48
N ASN A 25 -11.63 20.76 -13.96
CA ASN A 25 -11.42 20.56 -15.40
C ASN A 25 -12.38 19.55 -16.04
N SER A 26 -12.97 18.66 -15.25
CA SER A 26 -13.77 17.53 -15.74
C SER A 26 -15.10 17.36 -15.00
N GLY A 27 -15.40 18.22 -14.02
CA GLY A 27 -16.62 18.11 -13.22
C GLY A 27 -16.60 16.97 -12.20
N MET A 28 -17.76 16.70 -11.60
CA MET A 28 -17.98 15.59 -10.66
C MET A 28 -19.12 14.66 -11.12
N ASP A 29 -19.38 14.65 -12.42
CA ASP A 29 -20.40 13.86 -13.11
C ASP A 29 -19.91 12.44 -13.48
N HIS A 30 -18.61 12.17 -13.33
CA HIS A 30 -18.01 10.85 -13.41
C HIS A 30 -18.04 10.12 -12.05
N GLY A 31 -18.12 8.79 -12.08
CA GLY A 31 -18.28 7.93 -10.90
C GLY A 31 -17.02 7.81 -10.03
N VAL A 32 -16.52 8.93 -9.47
CA VAL A 32 -15.27 9.07 -8.68
C VAL A 32 -14.05 8.37 -9.30
N GLY A 33 -14.07 8.18 -10.63
CA GLY A 33 -13.01 7.52 -11.39
C GLY A 33 -13.06 6.00 -11.36
N PHE A 34 -14.01 5.35 -10.69
CA PHE A 34 -14.14 3.88 -10.71
C PHE A 34 -14.66 3.37 -12.06
N ASP A 35 -15.52 4.16 -12.70
CA ASP A 35 -15.94 3.99 -14.10
C ASP A 35 -14.74 4.03 -15.06
N THR A 36 -13.87 5.02 -14.90
CA THR A 36 -12.65 5.22 -15.68
C THR A 36 -11.63 4.12 -15.39
N PHE A 37 -11.55 3.68 -14.15
CA PHE A 37 -10.70 2.59 -13.71
C PHE A 37 -11.11 1.25 -14.36
N LEU A 38 -12.40 0.93 -14.35
CA LEU A 38 -12.95 -0.32 -14.89
C LEU A 38 -13.07 -0.33 -16.42
N ALA A 39 -13.13 0.84 -17.06
CA ALA A 39 -13.15 0.96 -18.52
C ALA A 39 -11.88 0.39 -19.18
N GLY A 40 -10.83 0.12 -18.41
CA GLY A 40 -9.57 -0.46 -18.88
C GLY A 40 -8.67 0.57 -19.55
N SER A 41 -7.41 0.21 -19.75
CA SER A 41 -6.42 1.04 -20.44
C SER A 41 -5.88 0.32 -21.67
N GLY A 42 -5.54 1.09 -22.72
CA GLY A 42 -4.80 0.57 -23.87
C GLY A 42 -3.35 0.19 -23.54
N ASP A 43 -2.84 0.66 -22.39
CA ASP A 43 -1.51 0.33 -21.87
C ASP A 43 -1.59 -0.75 -20.77
N PRO A 44 -0.97 -1.93 -20.96
CA PRO A 44 -0.91 -2.98 -19.95
C PRO A 44 -0.30 -2.55 -18.61
N TRP A 45 0.65 -1.60 -18.60
CA TRP A 45 1.26 -1.11 -17.36
C TRP A 45 0.30 -0.25 -16.55
N GLN A 46 -0.51 0.57 -17.21
CA GLN A 46 -1.59 1.29 -16.55
C GLN A 46 -2.62 0.31 -15.93
N LEU A 47 -2.96 -0.79 -16.61
CA LEU A 47 -3.86 -1.80 -16.05
C LEU A 47 -3.24 -2.48 -14.82
N PHE A 48 -1.94 -2.78 -14.86
CA PHE A 48 -1.22 -3.34 -13.71
C PHE A 48 -1.22 -2.40 -12.50
N ILE A 49 -0.90 -1.12 -12.69
CA ILE A 49 -0.92 -0.10 -11.61
C ILE A 49 -2.34 0.10 -11.08
N ASN A 50 -3.34 0.10 -11.95
CA ASN A 50 -4.74 0.13 -11.55
C ASN A 50 -5.06 -1.07 -10.64
N ASN A 51 -4.72 -2.29 -11.05
CA ASN A 51 -4.96 -3.47 -10.25
C ASN A 51 -4.19 -3.47 -8.91
N ASP A 52 -2.94 -2.99 -8.91
CA ASP A 52 -2.15 -2.77 -7.68
C ASP A 52 -2.85 -1.80 -6.72
N LEU A 53 -3.38 -0.69 -7.24
CA LEU A 53 -4.15 0.28 -6.46
C LEU A 53 -5.38 -0.36 -5.79
N VAL A 54 -6.20 -1.09 -6.53
CA VAL A 54 -7.40 -1.73 -5.98
C VAL A 54 -7.07 -2.83 -4.98
N THR A 55 -6.09 -3.67 -5.28
CA THR A 55 -5.65 -4.71 -4.34
C THR A 55 -5.07 -4.10 -3.06
N GLY A 56 -4.31 -3.00 -3.16
CA GLY A 56 -3.85 -2.22 -2.02
C GLY A 56 -5.00 -1.65 -1.17
N LEU A 57 -6.05 -1.10 -1.80
CA LEU A 57 -7.24 -0.63 -1.10
C LEU A 57 -8.00 -1.76 -0.40
N LEU A 58 -8.08 -2.95 -1.02
CA LEU A 58 -8.68 -4.13 -0.39
C LEU A 58 -7.87 -4.59 0.84
N PHE A 59 -6.54 -4.56 0.79
CA PHE A 59 -5.70 -4.84 1.96
C PHE A 59 -5.94 -3.83 3.07
N MET A 60 -6.06 -2.54 2.76
CA MET A 60 -6.36 -1.50 3.75
C MET A 60 -7.76 -1.66 4.35
N ALA A 61 -8.77 -2.01 3.55
CA ALA A 61 -10.09 -2.35 4.04
C ALA A 61 -10.04 -3.58 4.97
N GLY A 62 -9.27 -4.61 4.61
CA GLY A 62 -9.04 -5.80 5.43
C GLY A 62 -8.38 -5.46 6.78
N TRP A 63 -7.32 -4.63 6.76
CA TRP A 63 -6.66 -4.16 7.97
C TRP A 63 -7.63 -3.35 8.86
N LEU A 64 -8.44 -2.48 8.27
CA LEU A 64 -9.44 -1.70 9.00
C LEU A 64 -10.49 -2.59 9.67
N ILE A 65 -11.05 -3.57 8.93
CA ILE A 65 -12.02 -4.54 9.47
C ILE A 65 -11.40 -5.31 10.63
N PHE A 66 -10.15 -5.76 10.47
CA PHE A 66 -9.40 -6.46 11.50
C PHE A 66 -9.20 -5.58 12.75
N ARG A 67 -8.74 -4.34 12.57
CA ARG A 67 -8.43 -3.37 13.62
C ARG A 67 -9.67 -2.96 14.44
N GLU A 68 -10.80 -2.77 13.76
CA GLU A 68 -12.07 -2.35 14.37
C GLU A 68 -12.98 -3.51 14.78
N TRP A 69 -12.48 -4.74 14.68
CA TRP A 69 -13.26 -5.91 15.05
C TRP A 69 -13.65 -5.89 16.53
N GLY A 70 -14.90 -6.21 16.83
CA GLY A 70 -15.49 -6.03 18.17
C GLY A 70 -16.14 -4.65 18.38
N GLY A 71 -15.95 -3.71 17.45
CA GLY A 71 -16.72 -2.47 17.37
C GLY A 71 -18.03 -2.61 16.61
N ARG A 72 -18.74 -1.48 16.45
CA ARG A 72 -20.00 -1.42 15.70
C ARG A 72 -19.78 -1.87 14.25
N LEU A 73 -20.68 -2.69 13.75
CA LEU A 73 -20.63 -3.16 12.36
C LEU A 73 -20.82 -1.99 11.38
N ALA A 74 -21.69 -1.05 11.71
CA ALA A 74 -21.96 0.15 10.90
C ALA A 74 -20.68 0.96 10.63
N ASP A 75 -19.87 1.23 11.66
CA ASP A 75 -18.63 2.01 11.53
C ASP A 75 -17.66 1.34 10.53
N ARG A 76 -17.55 0.01 10.59
CA ARG A 76 -16.72 -0.77 9.66
C ARG A 76 -17.24 -0.68 8.22
N ILE A 77 -18.55 -0.82 8.04
CA ILE A 77 -19.18 -0.73 6.72
C ILE A 77 -18.95 0.67 6.12
N VAL A 78 -19.18 1.72 6.91
CA VAL A 78 -18.99 3.12 6.47
C VAL A 78 -17.56 3.35 6.02
N TRP A 79 -16.57 2.94 6.83
CA TRP A 79 -15.18 3.11 6.45
C TRP A 79 -14.79 2.33 5.19
N VAL A 80 -15.22 1.08 5.07
CA VAL A 80 -14.94 0.28 3.88
C VAL A 80 -15.55 0.93 2.64
N TRP A 81 -16.81 1.38 2.73
CA TRP A 81 -17.47 2.10 1.63
C TRP A 81 -16.73 3.38 1.26
N MET A 82 -16.32 4.18 2.25
CA MET A 82 -15.57 5.40 2.00
C MET A 82 -14.20 5.10 1.35
N ILE A 83 -13.50 4.04 1.76
CA ILE A 83 -12.23 3.63 1.14
C ILE A 83 -12.45 3.15 -0.30
N MET A 84 -13.50 2.37 -0.58
CA MET A 84 -13.76 1.89 -1.94
C MET A 84 -14.17 3.02 -2.89
N TRP A 85 -14.83 4.07 -2.38
CA TRP A 85 -15.33 5.18 -3.19
C TRP A 85 -14.30 6.31 -3.35
N TRP A 86 -13.56 6.63 -2.30
CA TRP A 86 -12.64 7.78 -2.28
C TRP A 86 -11.16 7.37 -2.25
N GLY A 87 -10.87 6.08 -2.12
CA GLY A 87 -9.52 5.54 -2.19
C GLY A 87 -8.58 6.09 -1.12
N ASN A 88 -7.37 6.43 -1.55
CA ASN A 88 -6.25 6.72 -0.67
C ASN A 88 -6.40 7.97 0.20
N ILE A 89 -7.28 8.92 -0.16
CA ILE A 89 -7.51 10.11 0.69
C ILE A 89 -8.23 9.72 2.00
N VAL A 90 -9.21 8.83 1.92
CA VAL A 90 -9.92 8.29 3.10
C VAL A 90 -9.00 7.37 3.89
N VAL A 91 -8.19 6.55 3.21
CA VAL A 91 -7.17 5.72 3.89
C VAL A 91 -6.22 6.59 4.71
N ALA A 92 -5.69 7.68 4.13
CA ALA A 92 -4.79 8.59 4.83
C ALA A 92 -5.47 9.28 6.02
N ALA A 93 -6.72 9.72 5.86
CA ALA A 93 -7.52 10.29 6.94
C ALA A 93 -7.75 9.28 8.08
N TYR A 94 -8.09 8.03 7.75
CA TYR A 94 -8.26 6.96 8.73
C TYR A 94 -6.95 6.63 9.44
N VAL A 95 -5.82 6.60 8.72
CA VAL A 95 -4.49 6.41 9.32
C VAL A 95 -4.17 7.54 10.30
N LEU A 96 -4.45 8.80 9.98
CA LEU A 96 -4.27 9.91 10.93
C LEU A 96 -5.15 9.75 12.18
N LEU A 97 -6.41 9.34 12.01
CA LEU A 97 -7.31 9.06 13.13
C LEU A 97 -6.75 7.93 14.01
N ALA A 98 -6.30 6.83 13.40
CA ALA A 98 -5.70 5.70 14.10
C ALA A 98 -4.39 6.10 14.84
N LEU A 99 -3.55 6.94 14.23
CA LEU A 99 -2.32 7.49 14.82
C LEU A 99 -2.58 8.47 15.97
N TRP A 100 -3.73 9.14 15.97
CA TRP A 100 -4.16 9.99 17.07
C TRP A 100 -4.69 9.14 18.23
N GLN A 101 -5.59 8.20 17.94
CA GLN A 101 -6.15 7.27 18.92
C GLN A 101 -5.11 6.37 19.59
N SER A 102 -4.02 6.04 18.89
CA SER A 102 -2.97 5.19 19.43
C SER A 102 -2.08 5.89 20.45
N GLY A 103 -2.10 7.22 20.53
CA GLY A 103 -1.30 7.97 21.50
C GLY A 103 0.22 7.77 21.35
N GLY A 104 0.68 7.30 20.20
CA GLY A 104 2.09 6.96 19.97
C GLY A 104 2.44 5.49 20.20
N ASP A 105 1.50 4.66 20.64
CA ASP A 105 1.67 3.21 20.77
C ASP A 105 1.49 2.51 19.41
N ASP A 106 2.53 1.83 18.94
CA ASP A 106 2.54 1.13 17.66
C ASP A 106 1.62 -0.10 17.67
N ARG A 107 1.57 -0.83 18.79
CA ARG A 107 0.72 -2.02 18.93
C ARG A 107 -0.74 -1.61 18.88
N ARG A 108 -1.09 -0.55 19.62
CA ARG A 108 -2.44 0.02 19.58
C ARG A 108 -2.78 0.59 18.22
N PHE A 109 -1.82 1.09 17.45
CA PHE A 109 -2.03 1.56 16.06
C PHE A 109 -2.29 0.42 15.08
N PHE A 110 -1.62 -0.72 15.17
CA PHE A 110 -1.86 -1.82 14.24
C PHE A 110 -3.06 -2.67 14.64
N MET A 111 -3.27 -2.89 15.94
CA MET A 111 -4.26 -3.84 16.46
C MET A 111 -5.61 -3.21 16.78
N GLY A 112 -5.65 -1.91 17.07
CA GLY A 112 -6.87 -1.22 17.46
C GLY A 112 -7.52 -1.88 18.67
N ARG A 113 -8.75 -2.37 18.49
CA ARG A 113 -9.53 -3.01 19.56
C ARG A 113 -9.08 -4.43 19.88
N ARG A 114 -8.17 -5.01 19.09
CA ARG A 114 -7.62 -6.37 19.27
C ARG A 114 -6.28 -6.42 20.00
N GLU A 115 -5.87 -5.32 20.64
CA GLU A 115 -4.63 -5.30 21.40
C GLU A 115 -4.63 -6.41 22.48
N GLY A 116 -3.73 -7.39 22.33
CA GLY A 116 -3.63 -8.57 23.20
C GLY A 116 -4.09 -9.91 22.60
N ALA A 117 -4.73 -9.92 21.43
CA ALA A 117 -5.45 -11.11 20.92
C ALA A 117 -4.74 -11.91 19.81
N LEU A 118 -3.46 -11.64 19.49
CA LEU A 118 -2.77 -12.37 18.42
C LEU A 118 -1.53 -13.15 18.91
N PRO A 119 -1.36 -14.41 18.47
CA PRO A 119 -0.08 -15.10 18.61
C PRO A 119 1.00 -14.38 17.79
N THR A 120 2.25 -14.45 18.25
CA THR A 120 3.39 -13.91 17.50
C THR A 120 3.43 -14.54 16.10
N LEU A 121 3.26 -13.72 15.06
CA LEU A 121 3.30 -14.17 13.67
C LEU A 121 4.71 -14.65 13.34
N ARG A 122 4.94 -15.97 13.32
CA ARG A 122 6.19 -16.56 12.85
C ARG A 122 6.07 -16.85 11.36
N ILE A 123 6.72 -16.02 10.53
CA ILE A 123 6.84 -16.30 9.09
C ILE A 123 7.68 -17.58 8.94
N GLY A 124 7.02 -18.68 8.62
CA GLY A 124 7.65 -20.00 8.46
C GLY A 124 8.50 -20.12 7.20
N VAL A 125 9.36 -21.15 7.17
CA VAL A 125 10.25 -21.46 6.03
C VAL A 125 9.50 -21.56 4.71
N VAL A 126 8.26 -22.07 4.73
CA VAL A 126 7.38 -22.21 3.57
C VAL A 126 7.06 -20.87 2.88
N VAL A 127 7.09 -19.75 3.60
CA VAL A 127 6.90 -18.41 3.02
C VAL A 127 8.25 -17.78 2.66
N ARG A 128 9.28 -17.99 3.51
CA ARG A 128 10.60 -17.38 3.32
C ARG A 128 11.32 -17.84 2.05
N VAL A 129 11.31 -19.16 1.80
CA VAL A 129 12.04 -19.74 0.66
C VAL A 129 11.45 -19.28 -0.68
N PRO A 130 10.13 -19.33 -0.90
CA PRO A 130 9.54 -18.75 -2.11
C PRO A 130 9.79 -17.25 -2.26
N SER A 131 9.72 -16.46 -1.18
CA SER A 131 10.02 -15.03 -1.25
C SER A 131 11.46 -14.77 -1.70
N GLY A 132 12.44 -15.52 -1.19
CA GLY A 132 13.83 -15.41 -1.60
C GLY A 132 14.04 -15.81 -3.07
N GLY A 133 13.43 -16.90 -3.51
CA GLY A 133 13.47 -17.32 -4.92
C GLY A 133 12.84 -16.28 -5.85
N MET A 134 11.71 -15.69 -5.46
CA MET A 134 11.05 -14.63 -6.21
C MET A 134 11.91 -13.35 -6.27
N ALA A 135 12.59 -12.98 -5.17
CA ALA A 135 13.49 -11.84 -5.17
C ALA A 135 14.63 -12.01 -6.19
N ALA A 136 15.24 -13.20 -6.24
CA ALA A 136 16.30 -13.53 -7.18
C ALA A 136 15.80 -13.51 -8.64
N LEU A 137 14.59 -14.04 -8.89
CA LEU A 137 13.98 -14.04 -10.21
C LEU A 137 13.73 -12.61 -10.71
N VAL A 138 13.12 -11.76 -9.89
CA VAL A 138 12.85 -10.36 -10.23
C VAL A 138 14.16 -9.60 -10.45
N ALA A 139 15.16 -9.79 -9.60
CA ALA A 139 16.47 -9.17 -9.77
C ALA A 139 17.16 -9.59 -11.08
N PHE A 140 17.15 -10.89 -11.41
CA PHE A 140 17.70 -11.39 -12.66
C PHE A 140 16.96 -10.80 -13.87
N TRP A 141 15.64 -10.79 -13.84
CA TRP A 141 14.82 -10.23 -14.92
C TRP A 141 15.07 -8.72 -15.10
N THR A 142 15.18 -7.96 -14.01
CA THR A 142 15.53 -6.54 -14.05
C THR A 142 16.91 -6.33 -14.67
N LEU A 143 17.93 -7.08 -14.27
CA LEU A 143 19.28 -6.99 -14.85
C LEU A 143 19.29 -7.35 -16.34
N ALA A 144 18.63 -8.44 -16.72
CA ALA A 144 18.51 -8.86 -18.11
C ALA A 144 17.77 -7.83 -18.98
N GLY A 145 16.77 -7.14 -18.41
CA GLY A 145 16.06 -6.03 -19.04
C GLY A 145 16.97 -4.84 -19.31
N ILE A 146 17.79 -4.44 -18.33
CA ILE A 146 18.73 -3.31 -18.46
C ILE A 146 19.77 -3.58 -19.55
N VAL A 147 20.29 -4.82 -19.64
CA VAL A 147 21.33 -5.19 -20.62
C VAL A 147 20.78 -5.22 -22.07
N LYS A 148 19.47 -5.39 -22.24
CA LYS A 148 18.83 -5.53 -23.57
C LYS A 148 18.43 -4.22 -24.25
N VAL A 149 18.49 -3.09 -23.57
CA VAL A 149 18.02 -1.80 -24.10
C VAL A 149 19.21 -0.84 -24.20
N ASP A 150 19.33 -0.11 -25.32
CA ASP A 150 20.29 1.00 -25.43
C ASP A 150 20.11 1.94 -24.24
N PHE A 151 21.20 2.27 -23.56
CA PHE A 151 21.16 2.90 -22.24
C PHE A 151 20.46 4.27 -22.29
N ALA A 152 19.20 4.31 -21.84
CA ALA A 152 18.39 5.51 -21.69
C ALA A 152 18.23 5.84 -20.20
N PRO A 153 19.02 6.77 -19.64
CA PRO A 153 19.20 6.92 -18.19
C PRO A 153 17.89 7.07 -17.40
N ILE A 154 16.93 7.84 -17.92
CA ILE A 154 15.65 8.11 -17.25
C ILE A 154 14.75 6.86 -17.24
N ALA A 155 14.66 6.15 -18.36
CA ALA A 155 13.85 4.93 -18.46
C ALA A 155 14.47 3.80 -17.63
N THR A 156 15.79 3.65 -17.66
CA THR A 156 16.53 2.70 -16.83
C THR A 156 16.34 3.00 -15.34
N PHE A 157 16.40 4.28 -14.94
CA PHE A 157 16.15 4.68 -13.56
C PHE A 157 14.72 4.36 -13.11
N GLY A 158 13.72 4.71 -13.93
CA GLY A 158 12.31 4.37 -13.65
C GLY A 158 12.08 2.86 -13.52
N PHE A 159 12.70 2.07 -14.41
CA PHE A 159 12.63 0.62 -14.38
C PHE A 159 13.25 0.03 -13.10
N VAL A 160 14.46 0.47 -12.73
CA VAL A 160 15.12 0.03 -11.48
C VAL A 160 14.32 0.44 -10.26
N MET A 161 13.84 1.68 -10.19
CA MET A 161 13.06 2.18 -9.05
C MET A 161 11.69 1.49 -8.93
N GLY A 162 11.13 0.98 -10.03
CA GLY A 162 9.91 0.17 -10.00
C GLY A 162 10.11 -1.20 -9.33
N PHE A 163 11.24 -1.89 -9.61
CA PHE A 163 11.46 -3.26 -9.14
C PHE A 163 12.32 -3.36 -7.87
N ALA A 164 13.15 -2.37 -7.58
CA ALA A 164 14.00 -2.38 -6.38
C ALA A 164 13.22 -2.52 -5.07
N PRO A 165 12.09 -1.82 -4.84
CA PRO A 165 11.28 -2.00 -3.64
C PRO A 165 10.70 -3.42 -3.51
N VAL A 166 10.34 -4.05 -4.63
CA VAL A 166 9.82 -5.44 -4.66
C VAL A 166 10.91 -6.42 -4.25
N ILE A 167 12.11 -6.29 -4.83
CA ILE A 167 13.27 -7.12 -4.50
C ILE A 167 13.61 -6.97 -3.01
N LEU A 168 13.73 -5.73 -2.51
CA LEU A 168 14.06 -5.47 -1.11
C LEU A 168 13.00 -6.02 -0.14
N SER A 169 11.72 -5.88 -0.46
CA SER A 169 10.63 -6.39 0.38
C SER A 169 10.65 -7.92 0.47
N LEU A 170 10.87 -8.60 -0.65
CA LEU A 170 10.98 -10.06 -0.70
C LEU A 170 12.22 -10.57 0.03
N LEU A 171 13.35 -9.86 -0.07
CA LEU A 171 14.57 -10.16 0.68
C LEU A 171 14.37 -9.97 2.19
N LEU A 172 13.66 -8.94 2.64
CA LEU A 172 13.34 -8.72 4.05
C LEU A 172 12.43 -9.83 4.62
N ILE A 173 11.53 -10.38 3.80
CA ILE A 173 10.68 -11.53 4.19
C ILE A 173 11.51 -12.82 4.25
N ALA A 174 12.36 -13.06 3.26
CA ALA A 174 13.21 -14.24 3.18
C ALA A 174 14.27 -14.24 4.31
N TRP A 175 14.83 -13.07 4.58
CA TRP A 175 15.94 -12.84 5.51
C TRP A 175 15.62 -11.67 6.45
N PRO A 176 14.68 -11.86 7.41
CA PRO A 176 14.33 -10.80 8.34
C PRO A 176 15.56 -10.38 9.16
N SER A 177 15.73 -9.08 9.34
CA SER A 177 16.82 -8.54 10.16
C SER A 177 16.73 -9.14 11.56
N ARG A 178 17.87 -9.62 12.07
CA ARG A 178 17.94 -10.11 13.46
C ARG A 178 17.58 -8.94 14.37
N SER A 179 16.66 -9.18 15.31
CA SER A 179 16.32 -8.20 16.34
C SER A 179 17.58 -7.80 17.09
N ALA A 180 17.83 -6.50 17.23
CA ALA A 180 18.98 -5.94 17.97
C ALA A 180 18.96 -6.23 19.49
N ALA A 181 18.10 -7.13 19.97
CA ALA A 181 17.92 -7.47 21.38
C ALA A 181 18.80 -8.68 21.82
N ALA A 182 19.87 -8.97 21.09
CA ALA A 182 20.81 -10.05 21.41
C ALA A 182 22.28 -9.58 21.30
N ALA A 183 22.56 -8.35 21.74
CA ALA A 183 23.89 -7.82 21.99
C ALA A 183 23.91 -7.13 23.35
#